data_AF-A0A7V8ZDM1-F1
#
_entry.id   AF-A0A7V8ZDM1-F1
#
_cell.length_a   1.000
_cell.length_b   1.000
_cell.length_c   1.000
_cell.angle_alpha   90.00
_cell.angle_beta   90.00
_cell.angle_gamma   90.00
#
_symmetry.space_group_name_H-M   'P 1'
#
loop_
_entity.id
_entity.type
_entity.pdbx_description
1 polymer ?
#
loop_
_entity_poly.entity_id
_entity_poly.type
_entity_poly.pdbx_seq_one_letter_code
_entity_poly.pdbx_strand_id
1 'polypeptide(L)'
;MGPLKVAIVGYPNVGKSTLVNRLAGTRETVVHEQAGVTRDRKEVEADWNGRTFLLVDTGGVDRDDESDLARVVQEQARQAISEADVAVLVVDARAGLRPGDAELATELRAAPVPVIVAANKVDDASAVGAAAEFHGLGSGDLLDRVAPCLAEV
;
A
#
# COMPACT_ATOMS: atom_id res chain seq x y z
N MET A 1 19.84 12.35 -7.37
CA MET A 1 18.59 11.57 -7.40
C MET A 1 18.54 10.82 -6.08
N GLY A 2 17.46 10.98 -5.31
CA GLY A 2 17.26 10.21 -4.09
C GLY A 2 16.94 8.74 -4.41
N PRO A 3 16.89 7.86 -3.39
CA PRO A 3 16.39 6.49 -3.58
C PRO A 3 14.94 6.51 -4.05
N LEU A 4 14.55 5.50 -4.84
CA LEU A 4 13.16 5.31 -5.25
C LEU A 4 12.29 5.10 -4.01
N LYS A 5 11.18 5.83 -3.90
CA LYS A 5 10.24 5.74 -2.76
C LYS A 5 8.91 5.14 -3.20
N VAL A 6 8.47 4.10 -2.50
CA VAL A 6 7.20 3.41 -2.73
C VAL A 6 6.31 3.59 -1.50
N ALA A 7 5.24 4.37 -1.63
CA ALA A 7 4.27 4.55 -0.56
C ALA A 7 3.34 3.33 -0.45
N ILE A 8 3.20 2.77 0.76
CA ILE A 8 2.21 1.72 1.05
C ILE A 8 1.05 2.36 1.81
N VAL A 9 -0.11 2.45 1.17
CA VAL A 9 -1.28 3.18 1.67
C VAL A 9 -2.51 2.29 1.72
N GLY A 10 -3.47 2.63 2.58
CA GLY A 10 -4.70 1.88 2.75
C GLY A 10 -5.19 1.92 4.19
N TYR A 11 -6.42 1.47 4.41
CA TYR A 11 -7.04 1.46 5.73
C TYR A 11 -6.31 0.55 6.74
N PRO A 12 -6.57 0.68 8.05
CA PRO A 12 -6.07 -0.26 9.05
C PRO A 12 -6.46 -1.71 8.73
N ASN A 13 -5.62 -2.66 9.16
CA ASN A 13 -5.83 -4.11 9.06
C ASN A 13 -5.96 -4.71 7.64
N VAL A 14 -5.76 -3.94 6.56
CA VAL A 14 -5.72 -4.46 5.18
C VAL A 14 -4.44 -5.27 4.88
N GLY A 15 -3.45 -5.23 5.78
CA GLY A 15 -2.21 -6.00 5.71
C GLY A 15 -0.99 -5.25 5.15
N LYS A 16 -0.99 -3.91 5.22
CA LYS A 16 0.16 -3.06 4.83
C LYS A 16 1.47 -3.49 5.48
N SER A 17 1.48 -3.63 6.81
CA SER A 17 2.68 -3.99 7.58
C SER A 17 3.20 -5.39 7.24
N THR A 18 2.29 -6.35 6.99
CA THR A 18 2.67 -7.69 6.51
C THR A 18 3.32 -7.61 5.13
N LEU A 19 2.78 -6.79 4.22
CA LEU A 19 3.36 -6.58 2.89
C LEU A 19 4.74 -5.90 2.99
N VAL A 20 4.86 -4.83 3.78
CA VAL A 20 6.12 -4.11 4.01
C VAL A 20 7.19 -5.06 4.55
N ASN A 21 6.87 -5.82 5.60
CA ASN A 21 7.80 -6.77 6.20
C ASN A 21 8.25 -7.85 5.21
N ARG A 22 7.33 -8.33 4.35
CA ARG A 22 7.66 -9.30 3.32
C ARG A 22 8.59 -8.73 2.24
N LEU A 23 8.34 -7.50 1.81
CA LEU A 23 9.15 -6.82 0.79
C LEU A 23 10.52 -6.40 1.30
N ALA A 24 10.64 -6.04 2.58
CA ALA A 24 11.92 -5.63 3.19
C ALA A 24 12.95 -6.77 3.23
N GLY A 25 12.53 -8.04 3.30
CA GLY A 25 13.33 -9.22 2.95
C GLY A 25 14.60 -9.51 3.79
N THR A 26 15.01 -8.64 4.72
CA THR A 26 16.21 -8.86 5.54
C THR A 26 15.86 -9.61 6.84
N ARG A 27 16.77 -10.50 7.28
CA ARG A 27 16.60 -11.36 8.48
C ARG A 27 16.56 -10.59 9.80
N GLU A 28 16.74 -9.27 9.76
CA GLU A 28 16.52 -8.39 10.91
C GLU A 28 15.08 -7.90 10.87
N THR A 29 14.34 -8.20 11.91
CA THR A 29 12.93 -7.83 12.08
C THR A 29 12.75 -6.30 12.02
N VAL A 30 12.43 -5.74 10.84
CA VAL A 30 12.37 -4.27 10.66
C VAL A 30 11.08 -3.62 11.20
N VAL A 31 9.96 -4.35 11.37
CA VAL A 31 8.73 -3.75 11.92
C VAL A 31 8.14 -4.62 13.03
N HIS A 32 8.63 -4.42 14.26
CA HIS A 32 7.86 -4.77 15.45
C HIS A 32 6.68 -3.78 15.55
N GLU A 33 5.47 -4.26 15.23
CA GLU A 33 4.24 -3.65 15.70
C GLU A 33 4.05 -4.03 17.17
N GLN A 34 4.50 -3.19 18.10
CA GLN A 34 3.91 -3.19 19.43
C GLN A 34 2.59 -2.44 19.32
N ALA A 35 1.47 -3.13 19.60
CA ALA A 35 0.16 -2.49 19.70
C ALA A 35 0.24 -1.31 20.68
N GLY A 36 -0.04 -0.09 20.20
CA GLY A 36 0.04 1.14 20.99
C GLY A 36 1.30 2.00 20.79
N VAL A 37 2.12 1.74 19.75
CA VAL A 37 3.25 2.62 19.39
C VAL A 37 3.18 3.02 17.92
N THR A 38 2.74 4.24 17.65
CA THR A 38 2.92 4.92 16.36
C THR A 38 3.39 6.33 16.65
N ARG A 39 4.54 6.77 16.12
CA ARG A 39 4.81 8.22 16.04
C ARG A 39 5.72 8.70 14.92
N ASP A 40 6.59 7.85 14.36
CA ASP A 40 7.43 8.25 13.23
C ASP A 40 7.16 7.38 11.98
N ARG A 41 7.14 8.04 10.80
CA ARG A 41 7.16 7.36 9.50
C ARG A 41 8.29 6.35 9.48
N LYS A 42 7.97 5.09 9.18
CA LYS A 42 8.97 4.06 8.97
C LYS A 42 9.28 4.03 7.48
N GLU A 43 10.38 4.67 7.09
CA GLU A 43 11.04 4.35 5.83
C GLU A 43 11.80 3.04 6.02
N VAL A 44 11.49 2.04 5.19
CA VAL A 44 12.10 0.71 5.25
C VAL A 44 12.81 0.44 3.93
N GLU A 45 14.10 0.15 3.98
CA GLU A 45 14.84 -0.26 2.78
C GLU A 45 14.44 -1.66 2.35
N ALA A 46 14.24 -1.84 1.05
CA ALA A 46 13.95 -3.11 0.40
C ALA A 46 14.82 -3.27 -0.84
N ASP A 47 15.18 -4.51 -1.15
CA ASP A 47 15.85 -4.88 -2.40
C ASP A 47 15.00 -5.91 -3.14
N TRP A 48 14.82 -5.69 -4.44
CA TRP A 48 14.23 -6.68 -5.33
C TRP A 48 15.04 -6.77 -6.62
N ASN A 49 15.59 -7.95 -6.91
CA ASN A 49 16.44 -8.20 -8.08
C ASN A 49 17.61 -7.19 -8.21
N GLY A 50 18.26 -6.83 -7.10
CA GLY A 50 19.38 -5.89 -7.08
C GLY A 50 18.97 -4.43 -7.30
N ARG A 51 17.67 -4.12 -7.22
CA ARG A 51 17.15 -2.75 -7.20
C ARG A 51 16.70 -2.41 -5.80
N THR A 52 17.37 -1.45 -5.18
CA THR A 52 17.02 -0.94 -3.86
C THR A 52 16.00 0.19 -3.95
N PHE A 53 15.06 0.21 -3.01
CA PHE A 53 14.04 1.24 -2.87
C PHE A 53 13.61 1.38 -1.40
N LEU A 54 13.00 2.50 -1.06
CA LEU A 54 12.44 2.77 0.26
C LEU A 54 10.93 2.55 0.23
N LEU A 55 10.43 1.71 1.13
CA LEU A 55 9.02 1.58 1.46
C LEU A 55 8.66 2.67 2.47
N VAL A 56 7.68 3.51 2.12
CA VAL A 56 7.14 4.54 3.01
C VAL A 56 5.80 4.04 3.53
N ASP A 57 5.76 3.61 4.79
CA ASP A 57 4.50 3.19 5.42
C ASP A 57 3.77 4.40 6.02
N THR A 58 2.53 4.62 5.58
CA THR A 58 1.59 5.45 6.33
C THR A 58 1.16 4.66 7.54
N GLY A 59 1.84 4.86 8.68
CA GLY A 59 1.59 4.12 9.92
C GLY A 59 0.11 3.99 10.29
N GLY A 60 -0.23 3.00 11.11
CA GLY A 60 -1.61 2.75 11.54
C GLY A 60 -2.28 3.98 12.17
N VAL A 61 -3.58 4.15 11.90
CA VAL A 61 -4.41 5.12 12.64
C VAL A 61 -4.67 4.53 14.03
N ASP A 62 -4.27 5.27 15.08
CA ASP A 62 -4.62 4.92 16.46
C ASP A 62 -6.15 4.97 16.62
N ARG A 63 -6.70 3.89 17.17
CA ARG A 63 -8.12 3.52 17.13
C ARG A 63 -9.06 4.34 18.01
N ASP A 64 -8.56 5.40 18.64
CA ASP A 64 -9.29 6.04 19.74
C ASP A 64 -10.48 6.89 19.26
N ASP A 65 -10.59 7.19 17.95
CA ASP A 65 -11.77 7.85 17.39
C ASP A 65 -12.12 7.34 15.97
N GLU A 66 -13.07 6.40 15.89
CA GLU A 66 -13.58 5.87 14.60
C GLU A 66 -14.28 6.95 13.76
N SER A 67 -14.73 8.05 14.37
CA SER A 67 -15.49 9.12 13.71
C SER A 67 -14.67 9.88 12.65
N ASP A 68 -13.34 9.83 12.75
CA ASP A 68 -12.42 10.57 11.88
C ASP A 68 -11.50 9.67 11.03
N LEU A 69 -11.68 8.35 11.09
CA LEU A 69 -10.75 7.38 10.48
C LEU A 69 -10.51 7.64 8.98
N ALA A 70 -11.56 7.89 8.22
CA ALA A 70 -11.45 8.13 6.78
C ALA A 70 -10.60 9.37 6.46
N ARG A 71 -10.82 10.46 7.21
CA ARG A 71 -10.07 11.72 7.08
C ARG A 71 -8.60 11.52 7.41
N VAL A 72 -8.30 10.82 8.52
CA VAL A 72 -6.91 10.55 8.92
C VAL A 72 -6.20 9.69 7.87
N VAL A 73 -6.84 8.64 7.37
CA VAL A 73 -6.27 7.78 6.30
C VAL A 73 -5.97 8.60 5.05
N GLN A 74 -6.87 9.49 4.63
CA GLN A 74 -6.65 10.38 3.48
C GLN A 74 -5.47 11.32 3.73
N GLU A 75 -5.40 11.99 4.88
CA GLU A 75 -4.30 12.90 5.23
C GLU A 75 -2.94 12.19 5.22
N GLN A 76 -2.86 11.00 5.80
CA GLN A 76 -1.66 10.18 5.78
C GLN A 76 -1.26 9.78 4.35
N ALA A 77 -2.24 9.37 3.54
CA ALA A 77 -2.01 9.01 2.15
C ALA A 77 -1.48 10.19 1.32
N ARG A 78 -2.07 11.39 1.46
CA ARG A 78 -1.57 12.62 0.80
C ARG A 78 -0.12 12.88 1.13
N GLN A 79 0.21 12.79 2.41
CA GLN A 79 1.59 13.01 2.87
C GLN A 79 2.53 11.94 2.31
N ALA A 80 2.11 10.68 2.19
CA ALA A 80 3.00 9.62 1.70
C ALA A 80 3.27 9.74 0.22
N ILE A 81 2.23 10.09 -0.53
CA ILE A 81 2.34 10.32 -1.96
C ILE A 81 3.20 11.54 -2.28
N SER A 82 3.14 12.62 -1.50
CA SER A 82 3.92 13.84 -1.79
C SER A 82 5.44 13.62 -1.82
N GLU A 83 5.90 12.52 -1.22
CA GLU A 83 7.32 12.14 -1.16
C GLU A 83 7.64 10.86 -1.95
N ALA A 84 6.65 10.20 -2.55
CA ALA A 84 6.82 8.92 -3.22
C ALA A 84 7.00 9.07 -4.74
N ASP A 85 7.64 8.08 -5.36
CA ASP A 85 7.70 7.92 -6.81
C ASP A 85 6.57 7.00 -7.32
N VAL A 86 6.07 6.11 -6.47
CA VAL A 86 4.96 5.16 -6.75
C VAL A 86 4.13 4.97 -5.47
N ALA A 87 2.82 4.79 -5.60
CA ALA A 87 1.95 4.39 -4.51
C ALA A 87 1.35 2.99 -4.72
N VAL A 88 1.23 2.21 -3.64
CA VAL A 88 0.52 0.92 -3.60
C VAL A 88 -0.65 1.07 -2.64
N LEU A 89 -1.87 1.10 -3.19
CA LEU A 89 -3.10 1.00 -2.42
C LEU A 89 -3.37 -0.45 -2.06
N VAL A 90 -3.27 -0.77 -0.78
CA VAL A 90 -3.58 -2.10 -0.25
C VAL A 90 -5.04 -2.13 0.22
N VAL A 91 -5.78 -3.10 -0.30
CA VAL A 91 -7.20 -3.36 0.04
C VAL A 91 -7.38 -4.79 0.53
N ASP A 92 -8.42 -5.03 1.31
CA ASP A 92 -8.75 -6.36 1.82
C ASP A 92 -9.78 -7.05 0.92
N ALA A 93 -9.34 -8.01 0.12
CA ALA A 93 -10.23 -8.73 -0.81
C ALA A 93 -11.32 -9.54 -0.10
N ARG A 94 -11.17 -9.88 1.18
CA ARG A 94 -12.18 -10.62 1.96
C ARG A 94 -13.27 -9.71 2.48
N ALA A 95 -12.94 -8.44 2.73
CA ALA A 95 -13.88 -7.44 3.26
C ALA A 95 -14.73 -6.82 2.15
N GLY A 96 -14.35 -6.99 0.89
CA GLY A 96 -14.97 -6.34 -0.26
C GLY A 96 -14.61 -4.86 -0.39
N LEU A 97 -15.09 -4.23 -1.46
CA LEU A 97 -14.89 -2.80 -1.67
C LEU A 97 -15.74 -1.96 -0.68
N ARG A 98 -15.09 -1.27 0.26
CA ARG A 98 -15.78 -0.36 1.18
C ARG A 98 -15.86 1.05 0.59
N PRO A 99 -16.84 1.88 0.99
CA PRO A 99 -16.95 3.27 0.51
C PRO A 99 -15.65 4.07 0.67
N GLY A 100 -15.00 3.94 1.83
CA GLY A 100 -13.74 4.63 2.12
C GLY A 100 -12.58 4.21 1.21
N ASP A 101 -12.55 2.96 0.72
CA ASP A 101 -11.50 2.49 -0.19
C ASP A 101 -11.65 3.14 -1.58
N ALA A 102 -12.89 3.32 -2.06
CA ALA A 102 -13.18 3.97 -3.33
C ALA A 102 -12.87 5.47 -3.32
N GLU A 103 -13.20 6.15 -2.21
CA GLU A 103 -12.84 7.56 -2.00
C GLU A 103 -11.32 7.73 -1.97
N LEU A 104 -10.61 6.92 -1.19
CA LEU A 104 -9.16 6.93 -1.13
C LEU A 104 -8.57 6.70 -2.52
N ALA A 105 -9.00 5.65 -3.23
CA ALA A 105 -8.51 5.36 -4.58
C ALA A 105 -8.71 6.53 -5.56
N THR A 106 -9.86 7.23 -5.48
CA THR A 106 -10.14 8.41 -6.31
C THR A 106 -9.15 9.53 -6.03
N GLU A 107 -8.82 9.76 -4.77
CA GLU A 107 -7.83 10.73 -4.37
C GLU A 107 -6.41 10.36 -4.83
N LEU A 108 -5.99 9.10 -4.63
CA LEU A 108 -4.67 8.63 -5.07
C LEU A 108 -4.52 8.76 -6.59
N ARG A 109 -5.57 8.46 -7.37
CA ARG A 109 -5.54 8.58 -8.85
C ARG A 109 -5.36 10.02 -9.33
N ALA A 110 -5.73 11.01 -8.53
CA ALA A 110 -5.52 12.42 -8.86
C ALA A 110 -4.07 12.89 -8.59
N ALA A 111 -3.26 12.07 -7.91
CA ALA A 111 -1.88 12.39 -7.61
C ALA A 111 -0.97 12.26 -8.85
N PRO A 112 0.18 12.96 -8.88
CA PRO A 112 1.10 12.92 -10.02
C PRO A 112 1.93 11.64 -10.13
N VAL A 113 1.75 10.69 -9.21
CA VAL A 113 2.49 9.43 -9.14
C VAL A 113 1.61 8.26 -9.59
N PRO A 114 2.19 7.22 -10.21
CA PRO A 114 1.44 6.00 -10.53
C PRO A 114 0.96 5.28 -9.26
N VAL A 115 -0.27 4.76 -9.32
CA VAL A 115 -0.93 4.01 -8.25
C VAL A 115 -1.18 2.57 -8.69
N ILE A 116 -0.64 1.64 -7.92
CA ILE A 116 -0.91 0.19 -8.02
C ILE A 116 -1.94 -0.17 -6.97
N VAL A 117 -2.88 -1.06 -7.31
CA VAL A 117 -3.82 -1.63 -6.33
C VAL A 117 -3.41 -3.06 -6.03
N ALA A 118 -3.20 -3.35 -4.74
CA ALA A 118 -2.90 -4.66 -4.23
C ALA A 118 -4.09 -5.20 -3.44
N ALA A 119 -4.89 -6.06 -4.07
CA ALA A 119 -5.94 -6.82 -3.41
C ALA A 119 -5.31 -7.91 -2.54
N ASN A 120 -5.21 -7.65 -1.24
CA ASN A 120 -4.52 -8.50 -0.27
C ASN A 120 -5.47 -9.53 0.35
N LYS A 121 -4.91 -10.51 1.08
CA LYS A 121 -5.61 -11.64 1.74
C LYS A 121 -6.28 -12.63 0.78
N VAL A 122 -5.81 -12.68 -0.46
CA VAL A 122 -6.13 -13.72 -1.45
C VAL A 122 -5.22 -14.92 -1.19
N ASP A 123 -5.57 -15.73 -0.20
CA ASP A 123 -4.72 -16.85 0.26
C ASP A 123 -4.92 -18.14 -0.54
N ASP A 124 -6.00 -18.24 -1.32
CA ASP A 124 -6.31 -19.41 -2.15
C ASP A 124 -6.90 -19.01 -3.50
N ALA A 125 -6.90 -19.95 -4.45
CA ALA A 125 -7.32 -19.71 -5.83
C ALA A 125 -8.82 -19.33 -5.96
N SER A 126 -9.67 -19.75 -5.01
CA SER A 126 -11.09 -19.44 -5.06
C SER A 126 -11.36 -17.97 -4.71
N ALA A 127 -10.47 -17.34 -3.95
CA ALA A 127 -10.54 -15.92 -3.59
C ALA A 127 -10.07 -14.97 -4.70
N VAL A 128 -9.47 -15.46 -5.79
CA VAL A 128 -8.99 -14.62 -6.90
C VAL A 128 -10.13 -13.82 -7.54
N GLY A 129 -11.33 -14.41 -7.60
CA GLY A 129 -12.51 -13.73 -8.13
C GLY A 129 -12.90 -12.48 -7.34
N ALA A 130 -12.62 -12.44 -6.03
CA ALA A 130 -12.90 -11.29 -5.18
C ALA A 130 -12.02 -10.08 -5.55
N ALA A 131 -10.83 -10.30 -6.12
CA ALA A 131 -9.96 -9.20 -6.56
C ALA A 131 -10.56 -8.39 -7.72
N ALA A 132 -11.51 -8.97 -8.49
CA ALA A 132 -12.08 -8.35 -9.68
C ALA A 132 -12.84 -7.05 -9.37
N GLU A 133 -13.43 -6.92 -8.18
CA GLU A 133 -14.18 -5.72 -7.79
C GLU A 133 -13.29 -4.47 -7.61
N PHE A 134 -11.98 -4.68 -7.41
CA PHE A 134 -11.00 -3.61 -7.25
C PHE A 134 -10.37 -3.17 -8.59
N HIS A 135 -10.76 -3.79 -9.70
CA HIS A 135 -10.28 -3.45 -11.02
C HIS A 135 -10.64 -1.99 -11.37
N GLY A 136 -9.68 -1.26 -11.96
CA GLY A 136 -9.86 0.14 -12.34
C GLY A 136 -9.68 1.15 -11.19
N LEU A 137 -9.44 0.70 -9.95
CA LEU A 137 -9.16 1.61 -8.84
C LEU A 137 -7.75 2.24 -8.91
N GLY A 138 -6.80 1.61 -9.59
CA GLY A 138 -5.44 2.12 -9.76
C GLY A 138 -5.26 3.07 -10.94
N SER A 139 -4.01 3.45 -11.22
CA SER A 139 -3.64 4.27 -12.37
C SER A 139 -3.64 3.46 -13.67
N GLY A 140 -4.81 3.03 -14.14
CA GLY A 140 -5.05 2.47 -15.48
C GLY A 140 -3.95 1.52 -15.99
N ASP A 141 -3.46 1.82 -17.20
CA ASP A 141 -2.44 1.11 -18.02
C ASP A 141 -1.14 0.71 -17.32
N LEU A 142 -0.98 0.96 -16.01
CA LEU A 142 0.19 0.53 -15.26
C LEU A 142 0.38 -0.99 -15.34
N LEU A 143 -0.68 -1.79 -15.20
CA LEU A 143 -0.59 -3.25 -15.32
C LEU A 143 -0.03 -3.67 -16.68
N ASP A 144 -0.45 -3.03 -17.77
CA ASP A 144 0.10 -3.28 -19.11
C ASP A 144 1.57 -2.85 -19.25
N ARG A 145 2.00 -1.88 -18.44
CA ARG A 145 3.40 -1.42 -18.37
C ARG A 145 4.27 -2.27 -17.45
N VAL A 146 3.73 -2.89 -16.41
CA VAL A 146 4.49 -3.75 -15.48
C VAL A 146 4.46 -5.23 -15.88
N ALA A 147 3.41 -5.69 -16.56
CA ALA A 147 3.27 -7.09 -16.98
C ALA A 147 4.44 -7.60 -17.83
N PRO A 148 5.00 -6.83 -18.78
CA PRO A 148 6.20 -7.25 -19.51
C PRO A 148 7.41 -7.45 -18.60
N CYS A 149 7.55 -6.62 -17.57
CA CYS A 149 8.65 -6.71 -16.60
C CYS A 149 8.52 -7.94 -15.68
N LEU A 150 7.31 -8.44 -15.45
CA LEU A 150 7.08 -9.64 -14.62
C LEU A 150 7.48 -10.95 -15.32
N ALA A 151 7.55 -10.96 -16.65
CA ALA A 151 7.98 -12.13 -17.42
C ALA A 151 9.50 -12.34 -17.41
N GLU A 152 10.27 -11.35 -16.95
CA GLU A 152 11.73 -11.35 -16.89
C GLU A 152 12.28 -11.65 -15.47
N VAL A 153 11.41 -12.01 -14.52
CA VAL A 153 11.75 -12.33 -13.12
C VAL A 153 11.68 -13.83 -12.85
#